data_AF-A0A2G6DRU0-F1
#
_entry.id   AF-A0A2G6DRU0-F1
#
_cell.length_a   1.000
_cell.length_b   1.000
_cell.length_c   1.000
_cell.angle_alpha   90.00
_cell.angle_beta   90.00
_cell.angle_gamma   90.00
#
_symmetry.space_group_name_H-M   'P 1'
#
loop_
_entity.id
_entity.type
_entity.pdbx_description
1 polymer ?
#
loop_
_entity_poly.entity_id
_entity_poly.type
_entity_poly.pdbx_seq_one_letter_code
_entity_poly.pdbx_strand_id
1 'polypeptide(L)'
;MKRFFATICIFILIFGIVYSAISGLFGVASSRSDVTVDIQKIAEERIWKSEISQKWQEKYGIKVRSEIDEKIDHDNDGLTLLDEYLYDTDPTNPDTDGDGYNDGREVTNGYSPSSEGLLDTNNNNVPDTWEREKFGRVLADEKKDHDNDGLTLLDEYLYNTDPTNPDTDGDGYNDGREVFGAYDPTVSGDARINMTLVIKKINVEAPIIFSKISNEDVIQKNLQKGVVHYPGTAYPGERGNMYIAGHSSNYIWAKGAYNYVFKNLDNLLEDDQITVVARLANGKEITYTYLVKLNEEVEPDDARIFADTQSQELTLTTCWPLGTNTKRLMIKAYLQEA
;
A
#
# COMPACT_ATOMS: atom_id res chain seq x y z
N MET A 1 -45.00 -27.70 26.27
CA MET A 1 -43.77 -27.56 27.10
C MET A 1 -44.10 -27.80 28.57
N LYS A 2 -44.02 -29.05 29.05
CA LYS A 2 -44.11 -29.43 30.48
C LYS A 2 -43.90 -30.95 30.68
N ARG A 3 -42.92 -31.57 30.01
CA ARG A 3 -42.66 -33.03 30.19
C ARG A 3 -41.19 -33.50 30.11
N PHE A 4 -40.20 -32.60 30.07
CA PHE A 4 -38.78 -33.01 29.99
C PHE A 4 -38.01 -32.94 31.32
N PHE A 5 -38.59 -32.37 32.38
CA PHE A 5 -37.92 -32.20 33.68
C PHE A 5 -38.08 -33.39 34.66
N ALA A 6 -38.99 -34.34 34.40
CA ALA A 6 -39.29 -35.40 35.36
C ALA A 6 -38.35 -36.64 35.26
N THR A 7 -37.67 -36.83 34.13
CA THR A 7 -36.85 -38.05 33.90
C THR A 7 -35.45 -37.95 34.50
N ILE A 8 -34.92 -36.74 34.71
CA ILE A 8 -33.57 -36.51 35.25
C ILE A 8 -33.53 -36.69 36.78
N CYS A 9 -34.63 -36.42 37.49
CA CYS A 9 -34.70 -36.58 38.95
C CYS A 9 -34.72 -38.04 39.43
N ILE A 10 -35.15 -39.00 38.58
CA ILE A 10 -35.24 -40.42 38.97
C ILE A 10 -33.88 -41.13 38.82
N PHE A 11 -33.00 -40.66 37.94
CA PHE A 11 -31.65 -41.23 37.75
C PHE A 11 -30.71 -40.97 38.94
N ILE A 12 -30.91 -39.86 39.68
CA ILE A 12 -30.05 -39.45 40.79
C ILE A 12 -30.36 -40.20 42.09
N LEU A 13 -31.60 -40.68 42.27
CA LEU A 13 -32.02 -41.40 43.49
C LEU A 13 -31.57 -42.88 43.50
N ILE A 14 -31.40 -43.50 42.33
CA ILE A 14 -30.95 -44.91 42.23
C ILE A 14 -29.44 -45.02 42.46
N PHE A 15 -28.63 -44.07 41.99
CA PHE A 15 -27.17 -44.09 42.19
C PHE A 15 -26.76 -43.73 43.63
N GLY A 16 -27.53 -42.91 44.34
CA GLY A 16 -27.28 -42.56 45.74
C GLY A 16 -27.44 -43.74 46.71
N ILE A 17 -28.36 -44.67 46.43
CA ILE A 17 -28.60 -45.84 47.30
C ILE A 17 -27.58 -46.95 47.04
N VAL A 18 -27.09 -47.12 45.80
CA VAL A 18 -26.04 -48.11 45.48
C VAL A 18 -24.69 -47.74 46.13
N TYR A 19 -24.37 -46.45 46.28
CA TYR A 19 -23.13 -46.01 46.94
C TYR A 19 -23.11 -46.29 48.45
N SER A 20 -24.28 -46.34 49.10
CA SER A 20 -24.41 -46.58 50.55
C SER A 20 -24.25 -48.05 50.96
N ALA A 21 -24.32 -49.01 50.02
CA ALA A 21 -24.22 -50.44 50.34
C ALA A 21 -22.81 -51.03 50.13
N ILE A 22 -21.92 -50.32 49.41
CA ILE A 22 -20.57 -50.81 49.11
C ILE A 22 -19.52 -50.27 50.09
N SER A 23 -19.82 -49.19 50.82
CA SER A 23 -18.90 -48.58 51.79
C SER A 23 -18.89 -49.22 53.19
N GLY A 24 -19.56 -50.37 53.37
CA GLY A 24 -19.68 -51.06 54.67
C GLY A 24 -18.66 -52.16 54.95
N LEU A 25 -17.84 -52.60 53.98
CA LEU A 25 -17.04 -53.83 54.15
C LEU A 25 -15.54 -53.73 53.88
N PHE A 26 -15.00 -52.59 53.43
CA PHE A 26 -13.56 -52.43 53.26
C PHE A 26 -13.10 -51.10 53.84
N GLY A 27 -12.54 -51.17 55.04
CA GLY A 27 -11.77 -50.08 55.62
C GLY A 27 -10.52 -49.85 54.77
N VAL A 28 -10.54 -48.80 53.94
CA VAL A 28 -9.35 -48.21 53.36
C VAL A 28 -9.43 -46.72 53.61
N ALA A 29 -8.46 -46.21 54.37
CA ALA A 29 -8.23 -44.80 54.54
C ALA A 29 -7.87 -44.19 53.18
N SER A 30 -8.70 -43.26 52.70
CA SER A 30 -8.35 -42.37 51.60
C SER A 30 -8.78 -40.97 52.01
N SER A 31 -7.81 -40.07 52.06
CA SER A 31 -8.01 -38.64 52.30
C SER A 31 -8.92 -38.08 51.22
N ARG A 32 -10.17 -37.82 51.57
CA ARG A 32 -11.13 -37.13 50.70
C ARG A 32 -10.78 -35.64 50.76
N SER A 33 -10.10 -35.14 49.74
CA SER A 33 -10.19 -33.71 49.42
C SER A 33 -11.61 -33.46 48.92
N ASP A 34 -12.30 -32.52 49.56
CA ASP A 34 -13.58 -32.03 49.10
C ASP A 34 -13.39 -31.33 47.74
N VAL A 35 -13.59 -32.07 46.66
CA VAL A 35 -13.74 -31.48 45.32
C VAL A 35 -15.22 -31.17 45.14
N THR A 36 -15.65 -30.05 45.71
CA THR A 36 -16.87 -29.38 45.24
C THR A 36 -16.55 -28.81 43.86
N VAL A 37 -17.04 -29.46 42.80
CA VAL A 37 -17.06 -28.85 41.47
C VAL A 37 -18.05 -27.70 41.54
N ASP A 38 -17.52 -26.48 41.59
CA ASP A 38 -18.31 -25.26 41.58
C ASP A 38 -18.87 -25.03 40.18
N ILE A 39 -20.11 -25.48 39.96
CA ILE A 39 -20.80 -25.37 38.68
C ILE A 39 -21.02 -23.90 38.29
N GLN A 40 -21.06 -22.96 39.26
CA GLN A 40 -21.08 -21.52 38.96
C GLN A 40 -19.73 -21.07 38.39
N LYS A 41 -18.62 -21.53 38.96
CA LYS A 41 -17.27 -21.19 38.50
C LYS A 41 -16.96 -21.72 37.09
N ILE A 42 -17.47 -22.91 36.73
CA ILE A 42 -17.36 -23.45 35.37
C ILE A 42 -18.29 -22.72 34.37
N ALA A 43 -19.42 -22.20 34.83
CA ALA A 43 -20.34 -21.43 33.99
C ALA A 43 -19.82 -20.01 33.68
N GLU A 44 -19.00 -19.43 34.56
CA GLU A 44 -18.42 -18.09 34.38
C GLU A 44 -17.18 -18.09 33.45
N GLU A 45 -16.47 -19.22 33.31
CA GLU A 45 -15.25 -19.33 32.50
C GLU A 45 -15.48 -19.54 30.99
N ARG A 46 -16.74 -19.48 30.51
CA ARG A 46 -17.04 -19.61 29.07
C ARG A 46 -18.18 -18.70 28.61
N ILE A 47 -18.19 -17.45 29.06
CA ILE A 47 -18.98 -16.41 28.40
C ILE A 47 -18.36 -16.20 27.03
N TRP A 48 -18.97 -16.80 26.01
CA TRP A 48 -18.65 -16.51 24.62
C TRP A 48 -18.74 -14.99 24.40
N LYS A 49 -17.71 -14.43 23.77
CA LYS A 49 -17.63 -13.00 23.47
C LYS A 49 -17.44 -12.86 21.96
N SER A 50 -18.36 -12.14 21.34
CA SER A 50 -18.29 -11.83 19.90
C SER A 50 -17.00 -11.10 19.55
N GLU A 51 -16.48 -11.38 18.36
CA GLU A 51 -15.39 -10.62 17.74
C GLU A 51 -15.88 -9.24 17.28
N ILE A 52 -17.17 -9.13 16.96
CA ILE A 52 -17.84 -7.90 16.54
C ILE A 52 -17.96 -6.94 17.72
N SER A 53 -17.37 -5.75 17.59
CA SER A 53 -17.37 -4.76 18.65
C SER A 53 -18.77 -4.31 19.06
N GLN A 54 -18.99 -4.03 20.36
CA GLN A 54 -20.27 -3.51 20.86
C GLN A 54 -20.67 -2.19 20.18
N LYS A 55 -19.69 -1.33 19.89
CA LYS A 55 -19.91 -0.05 19.20
C LYS A 55 -20.48 -0.25 17.80
N TRP A 56 -19.99 -1.23 17.05
CA TRP A 56 -20.49 -1.56 15.72
C TRP A 56 -21.90 -2.14 15.79
N GLN A 57 -22.15 -3.04 16.74
CA GLN A 57 -23.50 -3.57 17.01
C GLN A 57 -24.51 -2.46 17.32
N GLU A 58 -24.13 -1.47 18.15
CA GLU A 58 -24.96 -0.32 18.47
C GLU A 58 -25.19 0.61 17.27
N LYS A 59 -24.18 0.81 16.41
CA LYS A 59 -24.26 1.63 15.18
C LYS A 59 -25.41 1.16 14.29
N TYR A 60 -25.51 -0.15 14.05
CA TYR A 60 -26.50 -0.75 13.16
C TYR A 60 -27.76 -1.29 13.88
N GLY A 61 -27.82 -1.16 15.21
CA GLY A 61 -28.95 -1.67 15.99
C GLY A 61 -29.05 -3.20 16.04
N ILE A 62 -27.95 -3.91 15.76
CA ILE A 62 -27.85 -5.37 15.71
C ILE A 62 -27.39 -5.90 17.07
N LYS A 63 -27.88 -7.07 17.47
CA LYS A 63 -27.48 -7.71 18.74
C LYS A 63 -26.95 -9.11 18.48
N VAL A 64 -25.63 -9.27 18.62
CA VAL A 64 -24.95 -10.55 18.44
C VAL A 64 -24.84 -11.23 19.80
N ARG A 65 -25.56 -12.34 19.99
CA ARG A 65 -25.67 -13.06 21.27
C ARG A 65 -25.00 -14.44 21.24
N SER A 66 -24.66 -14.93 20.05
CA SER A 66 -24.01 -16.21 19.83
C SER A 66 -23.23 -16.25 18.51
N GLU A 67 -22.37 -17.25 18.33
CA GLU A 67 -21.66 -17.54 17.07
C GLU A 67 -22.60 -17.76 15.87
N ILE A 68 -23.86 -18.12 16.13
CA ILE A 68 -24.86 -18.29 15.06
C ILE A 68 -25.26 -16.93 14.52
N ASP A 69 -25.37 -15.91 15.39
CA ASP A 69 -25.76 -14.57 14.97
C ASP A 69 -24.67 -13.96 14.07
N GLU A 70 -23.38 -14.20 14.37
CA GLU A 70 -22.25 -13.75 13.55
C GLU A 70 -22.26 -14.29 12.11
N LYS A 71 -22.92 -15.42 11.88
CA LYS A 71 -23.01 -16.08 10.57
C LYS A 71 -24.27 -15.69 9.79
N ILE A 72 -25.09 -14.81 10.34
CA ILE A 72 -26.27 -14.30 9.65
C ILE A 72 -25.79 -13.33 8.58
N ASP A 73 -26.26 -13.54 7.36
CA ASP A 73 -26.23 -12.57 6.27
C ASP A 73 -27.54 -11.77 6.36
N HIS A 74 -27.43 -10.47 6.66
CA HIS A 74 -28.57 -9.68 7.13
C HIS A 74 -29.31 -8.96 5.99
N ASP A 75 -28.60 -8.58 4.92
CA ASP A 75 -29.17 -7.96 3.71
C ASP A 75 -29.13 -8.87 2.47
N ASN A 76 -28.60 -10.09 2.59
CA ASN A 76 -28.56 -11.16 1.59
C ASN A 76 -27.64 -10.86 0.40
N ASP A 77 -26.52 -10.20 0.66
CA ASP A 77 -25.53 -9.85 -0.33
C ASP A 77 -24.39 -10.90 -0.44
N GLY A 78 -24.33 -11.84 0.51
CA GLY A 78 -23.34 -12.90 0.60
C GLY A 78 -22.31 -12.74 1.72
N LEU A 79 -22.32 -11.66 2.50
CA LEU A 79 -21.45 -11.47 3.67
C LEU A 79 -22.17 -11.79 4.98
N THR A 80 -21.45 -12.44 5.90
CA THR A 80 -21.97 -12.65 7.26
C THR A 80 -21.75 -11.40 8.11
N LEU A 81 -22.46 -11.24 9.24
CA LEU A 81 -22.20 -10.13 10.17
C LEU A 81 -20.72 -10.03 10.62
N LEU A 82 -20.01 -11.16 10.70
CA LEU A 82 -18.58 -11.13 10.99
C LEU A 82 -17.77 -10.60 9.81
N ASP A 83 -18.10 -11.01 8.58
CA ASP A 83 -17.45 -10.48 7.37
C ASP A 83 -17.71 -8.99 7.23
N GLU A 84 -18.96 -8.57 7.42
CA GLU A 84 -19.40 -7.17 7.44
C GLU A 84 -18.59 -6.32 8.42
N TYR A 85 -18.33 -6.87 9.61
CA TYR A 85 -17.48 -6.22 10.60
C TYR A 85 -16.01 -6.13 10.19
N LEU A 86 -15.50 -7.14 9.46
CA LEU A 86 -14.10 -7.20 9.02
C LEU A 86 -13.83 -6.28 7.82
N TYR A 87 -14.79 -6.13 6.90
CA TYR A 87 -14.67 -5.31 5.70
C TYR A 87 -15.24 -3.89 5.85
N ASP A 88 -15.74 -3.55 7.05
CA ASP A 88 -16.36 -2.26 7.40
C ASP A 88 -17.54 -1.85 6.50
N THR A 89 -18.38 -2.81 6.17
CA THR A 89 -19.60 -2.63 5.37
C THR A 89 -20.84 -2.36 6.23
N ASP A 90 -21.94 -1.95 5.61
CA ASP A 90 -23.24 -1.76 6.24
C ASP A 90 -24.07 -3.04 6.14
N PRO A 91 -24.28 -3.79 7.25
CA PRO A 91 -24.97 -5.08 7.25
C PRO A 91 -26.47 -4.98 6.91
N THR A 92 -26.97 -3.77 6.66
CA THR A 92 -28.36 -3.50 6.30
C THR A 92 -28.52 -2.96 4.88
N ASN A 93 -27.41 -2.80 4.17
CA ASN A 93 -27.36 -2.24 2.84
C ASN A 93 -26.40 -3.07 1.97
N PRO A 94 -26.91 -3.86 1.01
CA PRO A 94 -26.10 -4.82 0.26
C PRO A 94 -25.07 -4.18 -0.69
N ASP A 95 -24.98 -2.86 -0.77
CA ASP A 95 -24.12 -2.07 -1.67
C ASP A 95 -23.72 -0.81 -0.89
N THR A 96 -22.69 -0.95 -0.06
CA THR A 96 -22.30 0.01 0.99
C THR A 96 -21.88 1.36 0.41
N ASP A 97 -21.10 1.36 -0.67
CA ASP A 97 -20.61 2.59 -1.30
C ASP A 97 -21.53 3.13 -2.42
N GLY A 98 -22.53 2.33 -2.84
CA GLY A 98 -23.57 2.73 -3.77
C GLY A 98 -23.10 2.76 -5.23
N ASP A 99 -22.05 2.04 -5.57
CA ASP A 99 -21.46 2.01 -6.92
C ASP A 99 -22.20 1.04 -7.88
N GLY A 100 -23.11 0.22 -7.34
CA GLY A 100 -23.94 -0.72 -8.07
C GLY A 100 -23.41 -2.16 -8.09
N TYR A 101 -22.32 -2.45 -7.40
CA TYR A 101 -21.89 -3.79 -7.02
C TYR A 101 -22.30 -4.07 -5.57
N ASN A 102 -22.54 -5.33 -5.23
CA ASN A 102 -22.90 -5.69 -3.86
C ASN A 102 -21.67 -6.16 -3.09
N ASP A 103 -21.58 -5.83 -1.81
CA ASP A 103 -20.35 -5.92 -1.01
C ASP A 103 -19.75 -7.34 -1.04
N GLY A 104 -20.59 -8.37 -0.89
CA GLY A 104 -20.17 -9.76 -0.94
C GLY A 104 -19.59 -10.20 -2.28
N ARG A 105 -20.06 -9.62 -3.38
CA ARG A 105 -19.46 -9.87 -4.70
C ARG A 105 -18.13 -9.16 -4.83
N GLU A 106 -18.00 -7.95 -4.33
CA GLU A 106 -16.76 -7.18 -4.39
C GLU A 106 -15.64 -7.86 -3.61
N VAL A 107 -15.90 -8.17 -2.33
CA VAL A 107 -14.99 -8.92 -1.47
C VAL A 107 -14.56 -10.24 -2.11
N THR A 108 -15.51 -11.01 -2.66
CA THR A 108 -15.20 -12.28 -3.34
C THR A 108 -14.30 -12.10 -4.56
N ASN A 109 -14.41 -10.97 -5.26
CA ASN A 109 -13.60 -10.65 -6.43
C ASN A 109 -12.37 -9.77 -6.10
N GLY A 110 -12.12 -9.47 -4.82
CA GLY A 110 -10.96 -8.70 -4.38
C GLY A 110 -11.08 -7.19 -4.56
N TYR A 111 -12.29 -6.66 -4.68
CA TYR A 111 -12.59 -5.23 -4.73
C TYR A 111 -13.01 -4.71 -3.35
N SER A 112 -12.77 -3.44 -3.10
CA SER A 112 -13.18 -2.78 -1.86
C SER A 112 -14.69 -2.52 -1.90
N PRO A 113 -15.46 -2.95 -0.88
CA PRO A 113 -16.91 -2.73 -0.83
C PRO A 113 -17.31 -1.36 -0.23
N SER A 114 -16.34 -0.57 0.23
CA SER A 114 -16.58 0.71 0.91
C SER A 114 -15.91 1.90 0.21
N SER A 115 -15.25 1.65 -0.92
CA SER A 115 -14.52 2.64 -1.69
C SER A 115 -14.13 2.11 -3.06
N GLU A 116 -13.84 3.02 -4.00
CA GLU A 116 -13.29 2.64 -5.29
C GLU A 116 -11.91 1.97 -5.14
N GLY A 117 -11.75 0.76 -5.70
CA GLY A 117 -10.45 0.13 -5.88
C GLY A 117 -10.38 -1.33 -5.46
N LEU A 118 -9.15 -1.81 -5.23
CA LEU A 118 -8.90 -3.17 -4.74
C LEU A 118 -9.08 -3.21 -3.22
N LEU A 119 -9.46 -4.38 -2.72
CA LEU A 119 -9.59 -4.61 -1.29
C LEU A 119 -8.22 -4.48 -0.60
N ASP A 120 -8.14 -3.59 0.38
CA ASP A 120 -6.98 -3.35 1.24
C ASP A 120 -7.48 -3.13 2.67
N THR A 121 -7.58 -4.22 3.44
CA THR A 121 -8.23 -4.22 4.75
C THR A 121 -7.41 -3.45 5.80
N ASN A 122 -6.09 -3.34 5.61
CA ASN A 122 -5.20 -2.70 6.57
C ASN A 122 -4.75 -1.28 6.13
N ASN A 123 -5.18 -0.83 4.96
CA ASN A 123 -4.90 0.47 4.36
C ASN A 123 -3.39 0.76 4.26
N ASN A 124 -2.60 -0.25 3.87
CA ASN A 124 -1.15 -0.13 3.69
C ASN A 124 -0.75 0.08 2.22
N ASN A 125 -1.72 0.29 1.32
CA ASN A 125 -1.57 0.44 -0.13
C ASN A 125 -1.09 -0.83 -0.87
N VAL A 126 -1.15 -1.99 -0.21
CA VAL A 126 -0.87 -3.30 -0.80
C VAL A 126 -2.15 -4.13 -0.77
N PRO A 127 -2.75 -4.48 -1.92
CA PRO A 127 -4.02 -5.21 -1.94
C PRO A 127 -3.96 -6.56 -1.24
N ASP A 128 -4.98 -6.87 -0.44
CA ASP A 128 -5.15 -8.13 0.29
C ASP A 128 -5.00 -9.35 -0.63
N THR A 129 -5.50 -9.25 -1.87
CA THR A 129 -5.44 -10.32 -2.87
C THR A 129 -4.01 -10.65 -3.26
N TRP A 130 -3.19 -9.62 -3.51
CA TRP A 130 -1.78 -9.78 -3.87
C TRP A 130 -0.96 -10.31 -2.68
N GLU A 131 -1.20 -9.79 -1.47
CA GLU A 131 -0.51 -10.30 -0.27
C GLU A 131 -0.84 -11.77 0.01
N ARG A 132 -2.10 -12.18 -0.15
CA ARG A 132 -2.52 -13.58 0.01
C ARG A 132 -1.96 -14.47 -1.09
N GLU A 133 -1.84 -13.99 -2.32
CA GLU A 133 -1.18 -14.72 -3.40
C GLU A 133 0.29 -15.00 -3.06
N LYS A 134 1.02 -13.98 -2.60
CA LYS A 134 2.46 -14.09 -2.30
C LYS A 134 2.77 -14.79 -0.99
N PHE A 135 1.99 -14.56 0.07
CA PHE A 135 2.30 -14.97 1.44
C PHE A 135 1.25 -15.86 2.10
N GLY A 136 0.10 -16.08 1.46
CA GLY A 136 -1.03 -16.82 2.05
C GLY A 136 -1.76 -16.07 3.17
N ARG A 137 -1.41 -14.79 3.41
CA ARG A 137 -2.01 -13.94 4.44
C ARG A 137 -1.76 -12.46 4.13
N VAL A 138 -2.59 -11.60 4.72
CA VAL A 138 -2.42 -10.14 4.74
C VAL A 138 -1.22 -9.76 5.63
N LEU A 139 -0.42 -8.77 5.22
CA LEU A 139 0.77 -8.32 5.94
C LEU A 139 0.59 -6.89 6.45
N ALA A 140 0.94 -6.65 7.71
CA ALA A 140 0.71 -5.35 8.33
C ALA A 140 1.83 -4.31 8.09
N ASP A 141 2.98 -4.72 7.54
CA ASP A 141 4.16 -3.86 7.40
C ASP A 141 4.58 -3.79 5.94
N GLU A 142 4.06 -2.77 5.25
CA GLU A 142 4.33 -2.46 3.85
C GLU A 142 5.78 -2.01 3.60
N LYS A 143 6.49 -1.62 4.66
CA LYS A 143 7.87 -1.12 4.59
C LYS A 143 8.90 -2.22 4.78
N LYS A 144 8.44 -3.44 5.06
CA LYS A 144 9.33 -4.57 5.23
C LYS A 144 9.89 -5.01 3.88
N ASP A 145 11.22 -5.11 3.83
CA ASP A 145 11.95 -5.79 2.76
C ASP A 145 12.02 -7.29 3.11
N HIS A 146 11.40 -8.12 2.28
CA HIS A 146 11.13 -9.52 2.59
C HIS A 146 12.23 -10.48 2.13
N ASP A 147 12.96 -10.15 1.06
CA ASP A 147 14.05 -10.94 0.50
C ASP A 147 15.43 -10.25 0.58
N ASN A 148 15.47 -9.02 1.11
CA ASN A 148 16.66 -8.20 1.40
C ASN A 148 17.38 -7.68 0.16
N ASP A 149 16.61 -7.33 -0.87
CA ASP A 149 17.14 -6.81 -2.12
C ASP A 149 17.14 -5.25 -2.18
N GLY A 150 16.49 -4.61 -1.20
CA GLY A 150 16.36 -3.17 -1.07
C GLY A 150 14.98 -2.59 -1.37
N LEU A 151 14.01 -3.40 -1.80
CA LEU A 151 12.63 -2.97 -2.04
C LEU A 151 11.72 -3.30 -0.84
N THR A 152 10.83 -2.36 -0.52
CA THR A 152 9.77 -2.61 0.47
C THR A 152 8.65 -3.45 -0.15
N LEU A 153 7.80 -4.07 0.66
CA LEU A 153 6.61 -4.78 0.17
C LEU A 153 5.73 -3.91 -0.73
N LEU A 154 5.59 -2.62 -0.42
CA LEU A 154 4.88 -1.67 -1.28
C LEU A 154 5.62 -1.44 -2.61
N ASP A 155 6.94 -1.26 -2.58
CA ASP A 155 7.72 -1.12 -3.81
C ASP A 155 7.61 -2.38 -4.68
N GLU A 156 7.69 -3.56 -4.08
CA GLU A 156 7.52 -4.86 -4.73
C GLU A 156 6.17 -4.95 -5.45
N TYR A 157 5.10 -4.57 -4.74
CA TYR A 157 3.79 -4.45 -5.35
C TYR A 157 3.81 -3.46 -6.50
N LEU A 158 4.31 -2.23 -6.33
CA LEU A 158 4.32 -1.19 -7.36
C LEU A 158 5.12 -1.60 -8.61
N TYR A 159 6.29 -2.21 -8.44
CA TYR A 159 7.20 -2.63 -9.50
C TYR A 159 6.89 -4.02 -10.08
N ASN A 160 5.87 -4.70 -9.54
CA ASN A 160 5.42 -6.02 -10.00
C ASN A 160 6.53 -7.08 -9.93
N THR A 161 7.30 -7.03 -8.86
CA THR A 161 8.36 -7.98 -8.51
C THR A 161 7.83 -9.02 -7.52
N ASP A 162 8.61 -10.06 -7.29
CA ASP A 162 8.28 -11.11 -6.34
C ASP A 162 8.96 -10.82 -4.99
N PRO A 163 8.19 -10.46 -3.94
CA PRO A 163 8.74 -10.01 -2.65
C PRO A 163 9.43 -11.13 -1.85
N THR A 164 9.55 -12.33 -2.44
CA THR A 164 10.23 -13.48 -1.85
C THR A 164 11.44 -13.94 -2.67
N ASN A 165 11.73 -13.25 -3.78
CA ASN A 165 12.80 -13.58 -4.70
C ASN A 165 13.52 -12.30 -5.15
N PRO A 166 14.76 -12.08 -4.71
CA PRO A 166 15.45 -10.80 -4.90
C PRO A 166 15.83 -10.48 -6.36
N ASP A 167 15.54 -11.35 -7.32
CA ASP A 167 15.88 -11.24 -8.75
C ASP A 167 14.71 -11.88 -9.53
N THR A 168 13.66 -11.09 -9.75
CA THR A 168 12.36 -11.54 -10.26
C THR A 168 12.47 -12.16 -11.64
N ASP A 169 13.27 -11.58 -12.53
CA ASP A 169 13.40 -12.06 -13.91
C ASP A 169 14.56 -13.06 -14.12
N GLY A 170 15.43 -13.21 -13.11
CA GLY A 170 16.48 -14.21 -13.06
C GLY A 170 17.69 -13.90 -13.95
N ASP A 171 17.93 -12.62 -14.25
CA ASP A 171 19.03 -12.20 -15.13
C ASP A 171 20.37 -11.96 -14.40
N GLY A 172 20.36 -12.01 -13.07
CA GLY A 172 21.52 -11.84 -12.19
C GLY A 172 21.70 -10.44 -11.62
N TYR A 173 20.77 -9.52 -11.88
CA TYR A 173 20.64 -8.26 -11.15
C TYR A 173 19.45 -8.36 -10.19
N ASN A 174 19.58 -7.78 -8.98
CA ASN A 174 18.49 -7.82 -8.02
C ASN A 174 17.51 -6.66 -8.25
N ASP A 175 16.22 -6.89 -7.99
CA ASP A 175 15.14 -5.99 -8.40
C ASP A 175 15.34 -4.57 -7.86
N GLY A 176 15.72 -4.44 -6.59
CA GLY A 176 16.03 -3.14 -5.97
C GLY A 176 17.14 -2.38 -6.68
N ARG A 177 18.20 -3.06 -7.12
CA ARG A 177 19.27 -2.40 -7.88
C ARG A 177 18.79 -1.94 -9.25
N GLU A 178 17.91 -2.71 -9.87
CA GLU A 178 17.34 -2.37 -11.16
C GLU A 178 16.43 -1.16 -11.07
N VAL A 179 15.50 -1.16 -10.11
CA VAL A 179 14.62 -0.04 -9.80
C VAL A 179 15.43 1.24 -9.51
N PHE A 180 16.40 1.17 -8.60
CA PHE A 180 17.32 2.27 -8.28
C PHE A 180 18.32 2.60 -9.41
N GLY A 181 18.26 1.86 -10.52
CA GLY A 181 19.01 2.11 -11.75
C GLY A 181 18.13 2.53 -12.93
N ALA A 182 16.82 2.69 -12.74
CA ALA A 182 15.80 2.80 -13.78
C ALA A 182 15.87 1.68 -14.85
N TYR A 183 16.11 0.46 -14.41
CA TYR A 183 15.91 -0.76 -15.19
C TYR A 183 14.59 -1.42 -14.78
N ASP A 184 13.99 -2.14 -15.71
CA ASP A 184 12.73 -2.84 -15.48
C ASP A 184 13.01 -4.22 -14.88
N PRO A 185 12.68 -4.46 -13.59
CA PRO A 185 13.04 -5.70 -12.88
C PRO A 185 12.21 -6.92 -13.31
N THR A 186 11.28 -6.74 -14.25
CA THR A 186 10.40 -7.80 -14.72
C THR A 186 10.84 -8.36 -16.08
N VAL A 187 11.93 -7.84 -16.65
CA VAL A 187 12.39 -8.17 -18.01
C VAL A 187 13.91 -8.27 -18.09
N SER A 188 14.38 -9.49 -18.27
CA SER A 188 15.81 -9.81 -18.31
C SER A 188 16.60 -8.91 -19.26
N GLY A 189 17.76 -8.41 -18.81
CA GLY A 189 18.76 -7.73 -19.62
C GLY A 189 18.92 -6.26 -19.28
N ASP A 190 18.88 -5.38 -20.29
CA ASP A 190 19.08 -3.93 -20.11
C ASP A 190 17.80 -3.11 -20.34
N ALA A 191 16.64 -3.73 -20.14
CA ALA A 191 15.34 -3.11 -20.28
C ALA A 191 15.22 -1.90 -19.34
N ARG A 192 14.69 -0.79 -19.86
CA ARG A 192 14.57 0.47 -19.13
C ARG A 192 13.11 0.74 -18.80
N ILE A 193 12.86 1.18 -17.58
CA ILE A 193 11.58 1.79 -17.22
C ILE A 193 11.41 3.06 -18.04
N ASN A 194 10.31 3.15 -18.79
CA ASN A 194 10.02 4.34 -19.57
C ASN A 194 9.39 5.41 -18.67
N MET A 195 10.16 6.43 -18.33
CA MET A 195 9.71 7.49 -17.42
C MET A 195 9.39 8.78 -18.17
N THR A 196 8.24 9.38 -17.86
CA THR A 196 7.75 10.62 -18.45
C THR A 196 7.51 11.67 -17.36
N LEU A 197 8.06 12.86 -17.53
CA LEU A 197 7.74 14.02 -16.70
C LEU A 197 6.49 14.72 -17.27
N VAL A 198 5.50 14.92 -16.42
CA VAL A 198 4.23 15.57 -16.76
C VAL A 198 4.00 16.75 -15.82
N ILE A 199 3.78 17.94 -16.39
CA ILE A 199 3.40 19.15 -15.63
C ILE A 199 2.22 19.78 -16.38
N LYS A 200 1.01 19.35 -16.02
CA LYS A 200 -0.23 19.69 -16.74
C LYS A 200 -0.45 21.21 -16.84
N LYS A 201 -0.19 21.94 -15.75
CA LYS A 201 -0.41 23.40 -15.66
C LYS A 201 0.33 24.19 -16.76
N ILE A 202 1.52 23.74 -17.13
CA ILE A 202 2.36 24.41 -18.12
C ILE A 202 2.48 23.61 -19.43
N ASN A 203 1.62 22.59 -19.61
CA ASN A 203 1.56 21.72 -20.78
C ASN A 203 2.91 21.06 -21.11
N VAL A 204 3.55 20.49 -20.09
CA VAL A 204 4.77 19.69 -20.24
C VAL A 204 4.42 18.22 -20.18
N GLU A 205 4.85 17.49 -21.20
CA GLU A 205 4.91 16.04 -21.24
C GLU A 205 6.17 15.66 -22.02
N ALA A 206 7.17 15.11 -21.33
CA ALA A 206 8.47 14.82 -21.93
C ALA A 206 9.11 13.56 -21.32
N PRO A 207 9.75 12.72 -22.14
CA PRO A 207 10.49 11.58 -21.61
C PRO A 207 11.67 12.06 -20.77
N ILE A 208 11.95 11.34 -19.70
CA ILE A 208 13.13 11.53 -18.86
C ILE A 208 14.25 10.68 -19.44
N ILE A 209 15.34 11.35 -19.83
CA ILE A 209 16.54 10.74 -20.39
C ILE A 209 17.57 10.60 -19.27
N PHE A 210 17.78 9.37 -18.81
CA PHE A 210 18.78 9.06 -17.79
C PHE A 210 20.19 9.14 -18.38
N SER A 211 20.93 10.17 -18.01
CA SER A 211 22.31 10.31 -18.45
C SER A 211 23.27 9.53 -17.55
N LYS A 212 24.16 8.73 -18.13
CA LYS A 212 25.19 7.99 -17.38
C LYS A 212 26.39 8.86 -16.98
N ILE A 213 26.59 9.99 -17.66
CA ILE A 213 27.77 10.85 -17.50
C ILE A 213 27.32 12.32 -17.51
N SER A 214 27.91 13.13 -16.64
CA SER A 214 27.61 14.56 -16.45
C SER A 214 28.32 15.48 -17.44
N ASN A 215 28.94 14.93 -18.49
CA ASN A 215 29.65 15.70 -19.50
C ASN A 215 28.68 16.59 -20.29
N GLU A 216 29.04 17.85 -20.50
CA GLU A 216 28.18 18.85 -21.13
C GLU A 216 27.68 18.43 -22.52
N ASP A 217 28.56 17.94 -23.40
CA ASP A 217 28.16 17.51 -24.76
C ASP A 217 27.14 16.37 -24.72
N VAL A 218 27.30 15.44 -23.76
CA VAL A 218 26.37 14.32 -23.55
C VAL A 218 25.02 14.84 -23.04
N ILE A 219 25.04 15.71 -22.03
CA ILE A 219 23.82 16.32 -21.48
C ILE A 219 23.08 17.12 -22.56
N GLN A 220 23.79 17.96 -23.32
CA GLN A 220 23.21 18.73 -24.42
C GLN A 220 22.59 17.84 -25.50
N LYS A 221 23.23 16.70 -25.83
CA LYS A 221 22.66 15.74 -26.78
C LYS A 221 21.42 15.04 -26.22
N ASN A 222 21.39 14.76 -24.92
CA ASN A 222 20.25 14.11 -24.27
C ASN A 222 19.04 15.07 -24.14
N LEU A 223 19.28 16.35 -23.87
CA LEU A 223 18.24 17.38 -23.80
C LEU A 223 17.49 17.59 -25.13
N GLN A 224 18.05 17.15 -26.26
CA GLN A 224 17.36 17.17 -27.56
C GLN A 224 16.23 16.13 -27.64
N LYS A 225 16.26 15.11 -26.78
CA LYS A 225 15.35 13.96 -26.77
C LYS A 225 14.32 14.01 -25.65
N GLY A 226 14.44 14.92 -24.70
CA GLY A 226 13.57 15.02 -23.53
C GLY A 226 14.14 15.93 -22.45
N VAL A 227 13.67 15.76 -21.22
CA VAL A 227 14.33 16.30 -20.03
C VAL A 227 15.39 15.29 -19.57
N VAL A 228 16.42 15.75 -18.86
CA VAL A 228 17.56 14.90 -18.48
C VAL A 228 17.61 14.72 -16.98
N HIS A 229 17.50 13.48 -16.53
CA HIS A 229 17.90 13.10 -15.17
C HIS A 229 19.42 13.12 -15.07
N TYR A 230 19.92 13.79 -14.03
CA TYR A 230 21.35 13.99 -13.85
C TYR A 230 22.01 12.82 -13.11
N PRO A 231 23.15 12.30 -13.59
CA PRO A 231 23.77 11.11 -13.02
C PRO A 231 24.15 11.30 -11.55
N GLY A 232 23.88 10.27 -10.76
CA GLY A 232 24.22 10.23 -9.33
C GLY A 232 23.26 11.00 -8.43
N THR A 233 22.13 11.47 -8.97
CA THR A 233 21.03 12.06 -8.19
C THR A 233 19.93 11.02 -8.01
N ALA A 234 19.07 11.22 -7.01
CA ALA A 234 18.05 10.24 -6.64
C ALA A 234 17.09 9.92 -7.80
N TYR A 235 16.55 8.71 -7.83
CA TYR A 235 15.49 8.30 -8.74
C TYR A 235 14.10 8.70 -8.20
N PRO A 236 13.04 8.64 -9.02
CA PRO A 236 11.68 8.92 -8.53
C PRO A 236 11.33 8.06 -7.31
N GLY A 237 10.81 8.68 -6.26
CA GLY A 237 10.46 7.98 -5.02
C GLY A 237 11.63 7.65 -4.08
N GLU A 238 12.90 7.78 -4.50
CA GLU A 238 14.03 7.56 -3.60
C GLU A 238 14.22 8.71 -2.60
N ARG A 239 14.74 8.40 -1.42
CA ARG A 239 15.26 9.42 -0.50
C ARG A 239 16.42 10.15 -1.16
N GLY A 240 16.39 11.47 -1.12
CA GLY A 240 17.37 12.31 -1.79
C GLY A 240 16.70 13.28 -2.75
N ASN A 241 17.52 14.01 -3.49
CA ASN A 241 17.07 14.99 -4.46
C ASN A 241 17.23 14.44 -5.88
N MET A 242 16.11 14.18 -6.55
CA MET A 242 16.09 13.86 -7.98
C MET A 242 16.28 15.14 -8.78
N TYR A 243 17.34 15.23 -9.57
CA TYR A 243 17.63 16.43 -10.36
C TYR A 243 17.34 16.21 -11.84
N ILE A 244 16.46 17.04 -12.39
CA ILE A 244 16.08 17.04 -13.81
C ILE A 244 16.36 18.40 -14.44
N ALA A 245 17.12 18.40 -15.53
CA ALA A 245 17.36 19.58 -16.36
C ALA A 245 16.51 19.55 -17.64
N GLY A 246 16.06 20.71 -18.09
CA GLY A 246 15.37 20.88 -19.37
C GLY A 246 15.74 22.19 -20.07
N HIS A 247 15.43 22.28 -21.35
CA HIS A 247 15.63 23.53 -22.10
C HIS A 247 14.43 24.46 -21.98
N SER A 248 14.68 25.76 -21.77
CA SER A 248 13.66 26.82 -21.80
C SER A 248 13.57 27.55 -23.14
N SER A 249 14.63 27.50 -23.95
CA SER A 249 14.65 28.20 -25.23
C SER A 249 15.68 27.62 -26.20
N ASN A 250 15.43 27.84 -27.49
CA ASN A 250 16.31 27.41 -28.56
C ASN A 250 17.45 28.42 -28.77
N TYR A 251 18.70 27.99 -28.58
CA TYR A 251 19.81 28.63 -29.29
C TYR A 251 19.63 28.40 -30.79
N ILE A 252 20.07 29.32 -31.64
CA ILE A 252 19.83 29.29 -33.10
C ILE A 252 20.33 27.98 -33.76
N TRP A 253 21.21 27.24 -33.08
CA TRP A 253 21.80 25.96 -33.51
C TRP A 253 21.24 24.70 -32.83
N ALA A 254 20.37 24.79 -31.82
CA ALA A 254 19.84 23.62 -31.12
C ALA A 254 18.70 22.95 -31.93
N LYS A 255 18.74 21.62 -32.00
CA LYS A 255 17.80 20.76 -32.74
C LYS A 255 17.06 19.87 -31.75
N GLY A 256 15.74 19.76 -31.83
CA GLY A 256 14.98 18.86 -30.96
C GLY A 256 13.56 19.35 -30.67
N ALA A 257 12.65 18.42 -30.37
CA ALA A 257 11.26 18.74 -30.04
C ALA A 257 11.11 19.39 -28.64
N TYR A 258 12.14 19.25 -27.79
CA TYR A 258 12.10 19.62 -26.37
C TYR A 258 12.87 20.90 -26.02
N ASN A 259 13.27 21.69 -27.01
CA ASN A 259 14.07 22.93 -26.79
C ASN A 259 13.31 24.02 -26.00
N TYR A 260 12.00 23.86 -25.83
CA TYR A 260 11.14 24.78 -25.11
C TYR A 260 10.36 24.08 -23.99
N VAL A 261 10.77 22.86 -23.60
CA VAL A 261 10.03 22.06 -22.62
C VAL A 261 9.82 22.80 -21.30
N PHE A 262 10.80 23.56 -20.84
CA PHE A 262 10.72 24.35 -19.61
C PHE A 262 10.60 25.85 -19.86
N LYS A 263 10.07 26.29 -21.01
CA LYS A 263 9.91 27.72 -21.33
C LYS A 263 9.01 28.48 -20.36
N ASN A 264 8.07 27.78 -19.72
CA ASN A 264 7.03 28.32 -18.86
C ASN A 264 7.19 27.87 -17.40
N LEU A 265 8.36 27.34 -17.04
CA LEU A 265 8.60 26.76 -15.72
C LEU A 265 8.45 27.80 -14.59
N ASP A 266 8.59 29.08 -14.90
CA ASP A 266 8.38 30.23 -14.02
C ASP A 266 6.93 30.40 -13.56
N ASN A 267 5.96 29.81 -14.27
CA ASN A 267 4.54 29.88 -13.92
C ASN A 267 4.13 28.86 -12.84
N LEU A 268 5.07 28.04 -12.37
CA LEU A 268 4.83 27.14 -11.24
C LEU A 268 4.90 27.92 -9.93
N LEU A 269 3.88 27.70 -9.10
CA LEU A 269 3.69 28.26 -7.77
C LEU A 269 3.70 27.12 -6.76
N GLU A 270 3.77 27.48 -5.48
CA GLU A 270 3.63 26.53 -4.37
C GLU A 270 2.37 25.67 -4.53
N ASP A 271 2.48 24.38 -4.18
CA ASP A 271 1.47 23.32 -4.29
C ASP A 271 1.05 22.92 -5.71
N ASP A 272 1.64 23.49 -6.76
CA ASP A 272 1.44 22.95 -8.10
C ASP A 272 2.02 21.54 -8.22
N GLN A 273 1.31 20.66 -8.94
CA GLN A 273 1.71 19.27 -9.14
C GLN A 273 2.70 19.10 -10.30
N ILE A 274 3.75 18.33 -10.03
CA ILE A 274 4.68 17.76 -11.00
C ILE A 274 4.60 16.25 -10.88
N THR A 275 4.38 15.55 -11.98
CA THR A 275 4.20 14.10 -11.97
C THR A 275 5.30 13.41 -12.75
N VAL A 276 5.87 12.34 -12.21
CA VAL A 276 6.71 11.41 -12.96
C VAL A 276 5.94 10.10 -13.12
N VAL A 277 5.67 9.72 -14.38
CA VAL A 277 4.99 8.47 -14.72
C VAL A 277 6.03 7.47 -15.21
N ALA A 278 6.26 6.42 -14.42
CA ALA A 278 7.11 5.29 -14.75
C ALA A 278 6.27 4.18 -15.38
N ARG A 279 6.67 3.68 -16.55
CA ARG A 279 5.98 2.60 -17.27
C ARG A 279 6.89 1.40 -17.40
N LEU A 280 6.46 0.28 -16.86
CA LEU A 280 7.10 -1.03 -17.04
C LEU A 280 6.69 -1.64 -18.37
N ALA A 281 7.47 -2.61 -18.84
CA ALA A 281 7.28 -3.34 -20.08
C ALA A 281 6.00 -4.19 -20.07
N ASN A 282 5.56 -4.63 -18.88
CA ASN A 282 4.28 -5.31 -18.68
C ASN A 282 3.06 -4.36 -18.80
N GLY A 283 3.29 -3.06 -19.00
CA GLY A 283 2.24 -2.04 -19.15
C GLY A 283 1.78 -1.40 -17.83
N LYS A 284 2.32 -1.83 -16.68
CA LYS A 284 2.04 -1.21 -15.39
C LYS A 284 2.63 0.20 -15.34
N GLU A 285 1.81 1.13 -14.84
CA GLU A 285 2.21 2.52 -14.62
C GLU A 285 2.32 2.80 -13.11
N ILE A 286 3.42 3.44 -12.72
CA ILE A 286 3.66 3.94 -11.37
C ILE A 286 3.74 5.46 -11.45
N THR A 287 3.04 6.16 -10.58
CA THR A 287 2.91 7.62 -10.62
C THR A 287 3.47 8.24 -9.36
N TYR A 288 4.53 9.04 -9.51
CA TYR A 288 5.12 9.84 -8.44
C TYR A 288 4.62 11.28 -8.57
N THR A 289 3.86 11.75 -7.59
CA THR A 289 3.37 13.14 -7.55
C THR A 289 4.24 13.96 -6.62
N TYR A 290 4.78 15.05 -7.12
CA TYR A 290 5.56 16.02 -6.37
C TYR A 290 4.81 17.35 -6.29
N LEU A 291 4.86 18.01 -5.14
CA LEU A 291 4.25 19.32 -4.91
C LEU A 291 5.34 20.39 -4.86
N VAL A 292 5.18 21.42 -5.67
CA VAL A 292 6.13 22.55 -5.71
C VAL A 292 6.17 23.24 -4.35
N LYS A 293 7.39 23.48 -3.88
CA LYS A 293 7.69 24.18 -2.62
C LYS A 293 8.32 25.55 -2.86
N LEU A 294 9.14 25.64 -3.90
CA LEU A 294 9.92 26.85 -4.17
C LEU A 294 10.12 27.03 -5.67
N ASN A 295 10.10 28.29 -6.09
CA ASN A 295 10.50 28.76 -7.41
C ASN A 295 11.46 29.94 -7.22
N GLU A 296 12.73 29.78 -7.60
CA GLU A 296 13.79 30.75 -7.35
C GLU A 296 14.74 30.88 -8.56
N GLU A 297 15.24 32.10 -8.81
CA GLU A 297 16.37 32.34 -9.71
C GLU A 297 17.69 32.17 -8.95
N VAL A 298 18.58 31.33 -9.45
CA VAL A 298 19.86 31.00 -8.82
C VAL A 298 21.04 31.14 -9.77
N GLU A 299 22.26 31.16 -9.23
CA GLU A 299 23.48 31.10 -10.06
C GLU A 299 23.60 29.72 -10.75
N PRO A 300 24.24 29.64 -11.93
CA PRO A 300 24.43 28.38 -12.64
C PRO A 300 25.20 27.29 -11.85
N ASP A 301 26.05 27.69 -10.91
CA ASP A 301 26.87 26.83 -10.06
C ASP A 301 26.35 26.74 -8.61
N ASP A 302 25.11 27.16 -8.36
CA ASP A 302 24.50 27.09 -7.02
C ASP A 302 24.40 25.63 -6.54
N ALA A 303 25.13 25.32 -5.47
CA ALA A 303 25.18 23.97 -4.90
C ALA A 303 23.82 23.45 -4.44
N ARG A 304 22.83 24.33 -4.17
CA ARG A 304 21.48 23.94 -3.75
C ARG A 304 20.72 23.14 -4.79
N ILE A 305 21.11 23.25 -6.06
CA ILE A 305 20.54 22.48 -7.18
C ILE A 305 20.77 20.97 -6.99
N PHE A 306 21.97 20.62 -6.51
CA PHE A 306 22.42 19.23 -6.33
C PHE A 306 22.42 18.79 -4.86
N ALA A 307 21.94 19.65 -3.95
CA ALA A 307 21.96 19.35 -2.54
C ALA A 307 21.13 18.09 -2.26
N ASP A 308 21.79 17.10 -1.66
CA ASP A 308 21.15 15.87 -1.22
C ASP A 308 20.29 16.11 0.02
N THR A 309 19.23 15.33 0.17
CA THR A 309 18.18 15.54 1.17
C THR A 309 17.82 14.24 1.87
N GLN A 310 17.40 14.34 3.13
CA GLN A 310 16.87 13.17 3.85
C GLN A 310 15.42 12.85 3.46
N SER A 311 14.74 13.80 2.83
CA SER A 311 13.41 13.70 2.22
C SER A 311 13.50 13.32 0.73
N GLN A 312 12.40 12.82 0.17
CA GLN A 312 12.21 12.59 -1.26
C GLN A 312 11.88 13.92 -1.95
N GLU A 313 12.86 14.53 -2.61
CA GLU A 313 12.72 15.83 -3.30
C GLU A 313 12.97 15.71 -4.80
N LEU A 314 12.42 16.67 -5.55
CA LEU A 314 12.65 16.87 -6.97
C LEU A 314 13.11 18.30 -7.20
N THR A 315 14.24 18.46 -7.90
CA THR A 315 14.71 19.74 -8.40
C THR A 315 14.60 19.77 -9.92
N LEU A 316 13.83 20.72 -10.46
CA LEU A 316 13.81 21.02 -11.89
C LEU A 316 14.65 22.27 -12.16
N THR A 317 15.48 22.26 -13.21
CA THR A 317 16.17 23.49 -13.65
C THR A 317 16.11 23.74 -15.14
N THR A 318 16.23 25.01 -15.49
CA THR A 318 16.45 25.48 -16.86
C THR A 318 17.30 26.76 -16.89
N CYS A 319 17.84 27.10 -18.05
CA CYS A 319 18.49 28.39 -18.28
C CYS A 319 17.50 29.57 -18.13
N TRP A 320 17.98 30.66 -17.53
CA TRP A 320 17.17 31.86 -17.29
C TRP A 320 18.00 33.16 -17.38
N PRO A 321 17.40 34.30 -17.78
CA PRO A 321 16.10 34.44 -18.48
C PRO A 321 16.01 33.71 -19.83
N LEU A 322 14.82 33.66 -20.42
CA LEU A 322 14.63 33.05 -21.75
C LEU A 322 15.60 33.62 -22.79
N GLY A 323 16.27 32.75 -23.54
CA GLY A 323 17.27 33.13 -24.54
C GLY A 323 18.66 33.47 -23.98
N THR A 324 18.86 33.39 -22.67
CA THR A 324 20.18 33.56 -22.01
C THR A 324 20.51 32.34 -21.16
N ASN A 325 21.71 32.32 -20.55
CA ASN A 325 22.15 31.28 -19.60
C ASN A 325 22.85 31.87 -18.37
N THR A 326 22.62 33.16 -18.08
CA THR A 326 23.29 33.89 -17.00
C THR A 326 22.86 33.40 -15.62
N LYS A 327 21.65 32.87 -15.50
CA LYS A 327 21.07 32.29 -14.29
C LYS A 327 20.46 30.93 -14.60
N ARG A 328 19.97 30.28 -13.55
CA ARG A 328 19.05 29.16 -13.65
C ARG A 328 17.76 29.52 -12.96
N LEU A 329 16.65 29.05 -13.52
CA LEU A 329 15.41 28.95 -12.79
C LEU A 329 15.39 27.58 -12.12
N MET A 330 15.16 27.54 -10.81
CA MET A 330 15.14 26.33 -10.00
C MET A 330 13.75 26.18 -9.37
N ILE A 331 13.13 25.02 -9.62
CA ILE A 331 11.93 24.59 -8.91
C ILE A 331 12.30 23.46 -7.97
N LYS A 332 11.95 23.59 -6.68
CA LYS A 332 12.02 22.48 -5.72
C LYS A 332 10.63 21.98 -5.41
N ALA A 333 10.48 20.68 -5.35
CA ALA A 333 9.23 20.00 -5.01
C ALA A 333 9.50 18.81 -4.08
N TYR A 334 8.51 18.40 -3.29
CA TYR A 334 8.58 17.25 -2.40
C TYR A 334 7.59 16.18 -2.85
N LEU A 335 7.94 14.91 -2.67
CA LEU A 335 7.04 13.81 -2.97
C LEU A 335 5.80 13.93 -2.07
N GLN A 336 4.61 13.87 -2.68
CA GLN A 336 3.35 13.74 -1.96
C GLN A 336 3.25 12.29 -1.46
N GLU A 337 3.12 12.12 -0.15
CA GLU A 337 2.78 10.81 0.43
C GLU A 337 1.42 10.36 -0.11
N ALA A 338 1.35 9.08 -0.51
CA ALA A 338 0.15 8.47 -1.08
C ALA A 338 -1.01 8.41 -0.07
#